data_AF-A0A8H9P1Y2-F1
#
_entry.id   AF-A0A8H9P1Y2-F1
#
_cell.length_a   1.000
_cell.length_b   1.000
_cell.length_c   1.000
_cell.angle_alpha   90.00
_cell.angle_beta   90.00
_cell.angle_gamma   90.00
#
_symmetry.space_group_name_H-M   'P 1'
#
loop_
_entity.id
_entity.type
_entity.pdbx_description
1 polymer ?
#
loop_
_entity_poly.entity_id
_entity_poly.type
_entity_poly.pdbx_seq_one_letter_code
_entity_poly.pdbx_strand_id
1 'polypeptide(L)'
;MTILSLSRFMLAGVLLASFNASAIPGFWQQGYGQGNTEYSVTEASGKTFTINCTGNPDQNGFYQHSVFLTLADDKMVSSHDDDTTITVVMDHQQYIIPSSLGWRNGDNAWFDFISNISEAGQFDVYVNDHKAGTFTADRKNAEKVLSTLGDCSND
;
A
#
# COMPACT_ATOMS: atom_id res chain seq x y z
N MET A 1 3.33 -51.79 26.33
CA MET A 1 4.35 -50.76 26.57
C MET A 1 5.05 -50.51 25.24
N THR A 2 5.06 -49.25 24.84
CA THR A 2 5.39 -48.64 23.54
C THR A 2 6.64 -49.14 22.82
N ILE A 3 6.50 -49.48 21.53
CA ILE A 3 7.60 -49.41 20.54
C ILE A 3 7.39 -48.09 19.79
N LEU A 4 8.20 -47.08 20.12
CA LEU A 4 8.18 -45.77 19.46
C LEU A 4 8.89 -45.89 18.11
N SER A 5 8.12 -45.70 17.04
CA SER A 5 8.61 -45.50 15.68
C SER A 5 9.37 -44.17 15.60
N LEU A 6 10.68 -44.25 15.33
CA LEU A 6 11.52 -43.10 15.00
C LEU A 6 11.31 -42.74 13.53
N SER A 7 10.30 -41.91 13.24
CA SER A 7 10.22 -41.25 11.94
C SER A 7 11.09 -39.98 11.97
N ARG A 8 12.25 -40.07 11.32
CA ARG A 8 13.14 -38.94 11.04
C ARG A 8 12.48 -38.02 10.01
N PHE A 9 11.64 -37.09 10.43
CA PHE A 9 11.25 -35.97 9.57
C PHE A 9 12.24 -34.83 9.77
N MET A 10 13.16 -34.71 8.82
CA MET A 10 14.00 -33.54 8.61
C MET A 10 13.11 -32.29 8.52
N LEU A 11 13.13 -31.44 9.55
CA LEU A 11 12.63 -30.07 9.42
C LEU A 11 13.68 -29.29 8.62
N ALA A 12 13.54 -29.25 7.31
CA ALA A 12 14.28 -28.31 6.48
C ALA A 12 13.76 -26.90 6.79
N GLY A 13 14.51 -26.15 7.61
CA GLY A 13 14.26 -24.73 7.82
C GLY A 13 14.45 -24.00 6.50
N VAL A 14 13.35 -23.64 5.85
CA VAL A 14 13.37 -22.67 4.75
C VAL A 14 13.72 -21.33 5.39
N LEU A 15 15.00 -20.95 5.31
CA LEU A 15 15.43 -19.59 5.56
C LEU A 15 14.75 -18.71 4.50
N LEU A 16 13.61 -18.12 4.88
CA LEU A 16 13.04 -16.97 4.20
C LEU A 16 14.03 -15.83 4.41
N ALA A 17 15.01 -15.71 3.52
CA ALA A 17 15.73 -14.47 3.38
C ALA A 17 14.71 -13.44 2.90
N SER A 18 14.20 -12.63 3.82
CA SER A 18 13.47 -11.41 3.48
C SER A 18 14.43 -10.60 2.61
N PHE A 19 14.15 -10.55 1.31
CA PHE A 19 14.83 -9.63 0.43
C PHE A 19 14.51 -8.24 0.96
N ASN A 20 15.46 -7.64 1.68
CA ASN A 20 15.48 -6.20 1.89
C ASN A 20 15.77 -5.61 0.51
N ALA A 21 14.74 -5.55 -0.33
CA ALA A 21 14.81 -4.84 -1.59
C ALA A 21 15.07 -3.38 -1.20
N SER A 22 16.31 -2.93 -1.38
CA SER A 22 16.65 -1.52 -1.25
C SER A 22 15.89 -0.77 -2.34
N ALA A 23 14.70 -0.27 -2.01
CA ALA A 23 13.96 0.58 -2.91
C ALA A 23 14.74 1.88 -3.12
N ILE A 24 14.98 2.24 -4.39
CA ILE A 24 15.58 3.53 -4.72
C ILE A 24 14.56 4.60 -4.31
N PRO A 25 14.91 5.56 -3.42
CA PRO A 25 13.95 6.56 -2.99
C PRO A 25 13.33 7.31 -4.17
N GLY A 26 12.02 7.49 -4.13
CA GLY A 26 11.23 8.17 -5.14
C GLY A 26 10.93 7.39 -6.41
N PHE A 27 11.34 6.13 -6.52
CA PHE A 27 10.88 5.25 -7.59
C PHE A 27 9.68 4.43 -7.11
N TRP A 28 8.57 4.56 -7.82
CA TRP A 28 7.46 3.64 -7.73
C TRP A 28 7.88 2.23 -8.16
N GLN A 29 7.37 1.26 -7.43
CA GLN A 29 7.51 -0.16 -7.67
C GLN A 29 6.13 -0.80 -7.71
N GLN A 30 5.96 -1.83 -8.54
CA GLN A 30 4.76 -2.65 -8.56
C GLN A 30 5.10 -4.05 -8.05
N GLY A 31 4.31 -4.54 -7.11
CA GLY A 31 4.36 -5.90 -6.59
C GLY A 31 3.02 -6.59 -6.76
N TYR A 32 3.03 -7.91 -6.65
CA TYR A 32 1.81 -8.70 -6.53
C TYR A 32 1.99 -9.77 -5.45
N GLY A 33 1.04 -9.83 -4.52
CA GLY A 33 1.09 -10.75 -3.40
C GLY A 33 -0.30 -11.01 -2.84
N GLN A 34 -0.59 -12.28 -2.53
CA GLN A 34 -1.83 -12.68 -1.85
C GLN A 34 -3.14 -12.22 -2.53
N GLY A 35 -3.12 -12.01 -3.86
CA GLY A 35 -4.29 -11.51 -4.60
C GLY A 35 -4.37 -9.98 -4.68
N ASN A 36 -3.35 -9.25 -4.22
CA ASN A 36 -3.30 -7.80 -4.28
C ASN A 36 -2.19 -7.35 -5.23
N THR A 37 -2.51 -6.35 -6.05
CA THR A 37 -1.50 -5.55 -6.77
C THR A 37 -1.12 -4.37 -5.88
N GLU A 38 0.16 -4.21 -5.60
CA GLU A 38 0.66 -3.17 -4.70
C GLU A 38 1.56 -2.22 -5.48
N TYR A 39 1.34 -0.92 -5.30
CA TYR A 39 2.19 0.14 -5.85
C TYR A 39 2.84 0.87 -4.69
N SER A 40 4.17 0.89 -4.62
CA SER A 40 4.88 1.47 -3.48
C SER A 40 5.97 2.45 -3.89
N VAL A 41 6.17 3.48 -3.08
CA VAL A 41 7.28 4.43 -3.21
C VAL A 41 7.88 4.72 -1.84
N THR A 42 9.21 4.70 -1.79
CA THR A 42 9.97 4.93 -0.55
C THR A 42 10.55 6.33 -0.55
N GLU A 43 10.45 7.05 0.57
CA GLU A 43 11.11 8.34 0.76
C GLU A 43 12.53 8.18 1.31
N ALA A 44 13.33 9.26 1.30
CA ALA A 44 14.77 9.20 1.61
C ALA A 44 15.07 8.65 3.02
N SER A 45 14.14 8.81 3.97
CA SER A 45 14.29 8.26 5.31
C SER A 45 13.89 6.77 5.45
N GLY A 46 13.50 6.10 4.36
CA GLY A 46 13.09 4.69 4.35
C GLY A 46 11.60 4.43 4.62
N LYS A 47 10.80 5.46 4.91
CA LYS A 47 9.34 5.28 5.01
C LYS A 47 8.77 4.95 3.64
N THR A 48 7.81 4.05 3.58
CA THR A 48 7.23 3.57 2.33
C THR A 48 5.73 3.80 2.32
N PHE A 49 5.26 4.44 1.26
CA PHE A 49 3.84 4.62 0.97
C PHE A 49 3.42 3.56 -0.03
N THR A 50 2.34 2.83 0.25
CA THR A 50 1.84 1.74 -0.60
C THR A 50 0.36 1.92 -0.88
N ILE A 51 -0.01 1.91 -2.16
CA ILE A 51 -1.39 1.76 -2.62
C ILE A 51 -1.63 0.27 -2.85
N ASN A 52 -2.62 -0.29 -2.17
CA ASN A 52 -2.97 -1.70 -2.22
C ASN A 52 -4.29 -1.91 -2.95
N CYS A 53 -4.20 -2.48 -4.14
CA CYS A 53 -5.33 -2.80 -4.99
C CYS A 53 -5.68 -4.27 -4.82
N THR A 54 -6.59 -4.56 -3.89
CA THR A 54 -7.04 -5.93 -3.67
C THR A 54 -7.88 -6.46 -4.82
N GLY A 55 -7.56 -7.68 -5.28
CA GLY A 55 -8.41 -8.49 -6.15
C GLY A 55 -9.32 -9.45 -5.37
N ASN A 56 -9.37 -9.32 -4.04
CA ASN A 56 -10.19 -10.15 -3.16
C ASN A 56 -11.36 -9.30 -2.62
N PRO A 57 -12.58 -9.46 -3.16
CA PRO A 57 -13.72 -8.70 -2.66
C PRO A 57 -14.12 -9.17 -1.26
N ASP A 58 -14.73 -8.28 -0.48
CA ASP A 58 -15.33 -8.60 0.80
C ASP A 58 -16.60 -9.47 0.65
N GLN A 59 -17.25 -9.80 1.77
CA GLN A 59 -18.47 -10.62 1.80
C GLN A 59 -19.65 -10.03 1.01
N ASN A 60 -19.63 -8.72 0.71
CA ASN A 60 -20.65 -8.02 -0.04
C ASN A 60 -20.25 -7.81 -1.52
N GLY A 61 -19.06 -8.28 -1.92
CA GLY A 61 -18.57 -8.15 -3.29
C GLY A 61 -17.75 -6.89 -3.56
N PHE A 62 -17.39 -6.11 -2.54
CA PHE A 62 -16.62 -4.87 -2.72
C PHE A 62 -15.13 -5.08 -2.53
N TYR A 63 -14.32 -4.52 -3.42
CA TYR A 63 -12.88 -4.49 -3.27
C TYR A 63 -12.49 -3.39 -2.29
N GLN A 64 -12.09 -3.80 -1.09
CA GLN A 64 -11.63 -2.91 -0.03
C GLN A 64 -10.16 -2.54 -0.28
N HIS A 65 -9.91 -1.72 -1.32
CA HIS A 65 -8.59 -1.16 -1.58
C HIS A 65 -8.14 -0.26 -0.43
N SER A 66 -6.83 -0.16 -0.21
CA SER A 66 -6.29 0.54 0.96
C SER A 66 -4.99 1.25 0.66
N VAL A 67 -4.62 2.16 1.55
CA VAL A 67 -3.28 2.73 1.61
C VAL A 67 -2.59 2.21 2.86
N PHE A 68 -1.33 1.82 2.72
CA PHE A 68 -0.44 1.53 3.84
C PHE A 68 0.69 2.56 3.90
N LEU A 69 1.11 2.88 5.12
CA LEU A 69 2.34 3.62 5.36
C LEU A 69 3.22 2.82 6.31
N THR A 70 4.36 2.36 5.81
CA THR A 70 5.41 1.74 6.61
C THR A 70 6.36 2.83 7.10
N LEU A 71 6.45 2.99 8.41
CA LEU A 71 7.31 3.95 9.09
C LEU A 71 8.74 3.41 9.24
N ALA A 72 9.67 4.27 9.67
CA ALA A 72 11.10 3.94 9.76
C ALA A 72 11.44 2.89 10.84
N ASP A 73 10.51 2.62 11.76
CA ASP A 73 10.59 1.57 12.79
C ASP A 73 9.88 0.27 12.35
N ASP A 74 9.63 0.12 11.04
CA ASP A 74 8.87 -0.96 10.41
C ASP A 74 7.40 -1.07 10.87
N LYS A 75 6.91 -0.09 11.64
CA LYS A 75 5.48 -0.02 11.97
C LYS A 75 4.69 0.31 10.71
N MET A 76 3.68 -0.50 10.43
CA MET A 76 2.70 -0.23 9.37
C MET A 76 1.45 0.39 9.96
N VAL A 77 0.88 1.38 9.26
CA VAL A 77 -0.48 1.87 9.50
C VAL A 77 -1.30 1.73 8.21
N SER A 78 -2.57 1.41 8.35
CA SER A 78 -3.51 1.21 7.25
C SER A 78 -4.62 2.27 7.27
N SER A 79 -5.14 2.63 6.10
CA SER A 79 -6.36 3.44 6.00
C SER A 79 -7.58 2.74 6.61
N HIS A 80 -7.56 1.42 6.77
CA HIS A 80 -8.64 0.64 7.39
C HIS A 80 -8.46 0.42 8.90
N ASP A 81 -7.35 0.86 9.49
CA ASP A 81 -7.17 0.73 10.93
C ASP A 81 -8.16 1.64 11.66
N ASP A 82 -8.77 1.14 12.74
CA ASP A 82 -9.60 1.95 13.62
C ASP A 82 -8.81 3.17 14.13
N ASP A 83 -9.49 4.31 14.27
CA ASP A 83 -8.92 5.59 14.72
C ASP A 83 -7.71 6.09 13.90
N THR A 84 -7.58 5.64 12.65
CA THR A 84 -6.53 6.07 11.72
C THR A 84 -7.13 6.81 10.53
N THR A 85 -6.72 8.07 10.36
CA THR A 85 -7.01 8.88 9.17
C THR A 85 -5.73 9.12 8.41
N ILE A 86 -5.63 8.58 7.20
CA ILE A 86 -4.55 8.89 6.26
C ILE A 86 -5.04 10.00 5.32
N THR A 87 -4.31 11.10 5.28
CA THR A 87 -4.56 12.20 4.32
C THR A 87 -3.34 12.38 3.45
N VAL A 88 -3.55 12.38 2.14
CA VAL A 88 -2.52 12.69 1.14
C VAL A 88 -2.73 14.12 0.65
N VAL A 89 -1.68 14.92 0.67
CA VAL A 89 -1.72 16.32 0.21
C VAL A 89 -0.80 16.45 -1.00
N MET A 90 -1.37 16.79 -2.14
CA MET A 90 -0.67 16.98 -3.41
C MET A 90 -1.37 18.05 -4.22
N ASP A 91 -0.60 18.80 -5.02
CA ASP A 91 -1.09 19.92 -5.83
C ASP A 91 -2.08 20.86 -5.08
N HIS A 92 -1.74 21.23 -3.85
CA HIS A 92 -2.55 22.10 -2.98
C HIS A 92 -3.96 21.56 -2.65
N GLN A 93 -4.22 20.29 -2.90
CA GLN A 93 -5.47 19.60 -2.57
C GLN A 93 -5.22 18.50 -1.54
N GLN A 94 -6.26 18.22 -0.74
CA GLN A 94 -6.24 17.17 0.27
C GLN A 94 -7.12 16.00 -0.19
N TYR A 95 -6.59 14.80 -0.04
CA TYR A 95 -7.26 13.54 -0.36
C TYR A 95 -7.30 12.71 0.92
N ILE A 96 -8.47 12.68 1.57
CA ILE A 96 -8.69 11.83 2.74
C ILE A 96 -8.97 10.42 2.22
N ILE A 97 -8.11 9.47 2.61
CA ILE A 97 -8.29 8.08 2.20
C ILE A 97 -9.46 7.47 2.98
N PRO A 98 -10.50 6.95 2.32
CA PRO A 98 -11.62 6.33 3.02
C PRO A 98 -11.17 5.13 3.85
N SER A 99 -11.79 4.95 5.01
CA SER A 99 -11.57 3.77 5.86
C SER A 99 -12.33 2.52 5.38
N SER A 100 -13.24 2.68 4.43
CA SER A 100 -13.95 1.60 3.76
C SER A 100 -14.53 2.06 2.42
N LEU A 101 -14.63 1.14 1.48
CA LEU A 101 -15.20 1.32 0.14
C LEU A 101 -16.51 0.53 -0.04
N GLY A 102 -17.15 0.64 -1.21
CA GLY A 102 -18.44 0.03 -1.52
C GLY A 102 -19.65 0.94 -1.27
N TRP A 103 -19.40 2.24 -1.21
CA TRP A 103 -20.44 3.26 -1.07
C TRP A 103 -20.00 4.55 -1.78
N ARG A 104 -20.99 5.27 -2.32
CA ARG A 104 -20.78 6.33 -3.31
C ARG A 104 -19.67 7.34 -2.96
N ASN A 105 -19.65 7.94 -1.77
CA ASN A 105 -18.65 8.98 -1.50
C ASN A 105 -17.27 8.39 -1.19
N GLY A 106 -17.21 7.19 -0.61
CA GLY A 106 -15.95 6.48 -0.40
C GLY A 106 -15.31 6.12 -1.74
N ASP A 107 -16.08 5.51 -2.63
CA ASP A 107 -15.60 5.12 -3.97
C ASP A 107 -15.19 6.33 -4.81
N ASN A 108 -15.96 7.42 -4.77
CA ASN A 108 -15.60 8.67 -5.45
C ASN A 108 -14.30 9.29 -4.89
N ALA A 109 -14.16 9.34 -3.55
CA ALA A 109 -12.96 9.89 -2.92
C ALA A 109 -11.70 9.06 -3.24
N TRP A 110 -11.85 7.73 -3.27
CA TRP A 110 -10.80 6.82 -3.70
C TRP A 110 -10.44 7.02 -5.17
N PHE A 111 -11.43 7.09 -6.06
CA PHE A 111 -11.23 7.33 -7.49
C PHE A 111 -10.51 8.66 -7.75
N ASP A 112 -10.93 9.73 -7.09
CA ASP A 112 -10.29 11.05 -7.20
C ASP A 112 -8.83 10.98 -6.75
N PHE A 113 -8.56 10.28 -5.63
CA PHE A 113 -7.20 10.08 -5.14
C PHE A 113 -6.31 9.33 -6.14
N ILE A 114 -6.73 8.14 -6.60
CA ILE A 114 -5.90 7.31 -7.50
C ILE A 114 -5.66 7.97 -8.86
N SER A 115 -6.64 8.74 -9.35
CA SER A 115 -6.53 9.48 -10.61
C SER A 115 -5.43 10.54 -10.52
N ASN A 116 -5.39 11.30 -9.43
CA ASN A 116 -4.49 12.43 -9.29
C ASN A 116 -3.08 12.05 -8.79
N ILE A 117 -2.94 11.00 -7.97
CA ILE A 117 -1.61 10.61 -7.46
C ILE A 117 -0.70 10.05 -8.56
N SER A 118 -1.28 9.50 -9.62
CA SER A 118 -0.54 9.01 -10.77
C SER A 118 0.30 10.09 -11.48
N GLU A 119 -0.10 11.35 -11.35
CA GLU A 119 0.56 12.51 -11.97
C GLU A 119 1.44 13.30 -10.98
N ALA A 120 1.37 12.98 -9.68
CA ALA A 120 2.01 13.74 -8.63
C ALA A 120 3.53 13.50 -8.60
N GLY A 121 4.31 14.56 -8.84
CA GLY A 121 5.77 14.54 -8.67
C GLY A 121 6.21 14.61 -7.20
N GLN A 122 5.34 15.11 -6.32
CA GLN A 122 5.56 15.14 -4.87
C GLN A 122 4.22 15.15 -4.16
N PHE A 123 4.16 14.51 -2.99
CA PHE A 123 3.01 14.54 -2.11
C PHE A 123 3.46 14.41 -0.64
N ASP A 124 2.69 15.02 0.25
CA ASP A 124 2.82 14.84 1.69
C ASP A 124 1.80 13.83 2.20
N VAL A 125 2.18 13.03 3.19
CA VAL A 125 1.28 12.08 3.85
C VAL A 125 1.14 12.49 5.31
N TYR A 126 -0.09 12.58 5.78
CA TYR A 126 -0.45 12.85 7.16
C TYR A 126 -1.18 11.64 7.74
N VAL A 127 -0.87 11.31 8.99
CA VAL A 127 -1.58 10.31 9.77
C VAL A 127 -2.14 11.01 11.00
N ASN A 128 -3.46 11.02 11.16
CA ASN A 128 -4.16 11.72 12.25
C ASN A 128 -3.68 13.19 12.40
N ASP A 129 -3.71 13.92 11.28
CA ASP A 129 -3.29 15.33 11.17
C ASP A 129 -1.80 15.62 11.43
N HIS A 130 -1.00 14.59 11.71
CA HIS A 130 0.45 14.72 11.86
C HIS A 130 1.18 14.32 10.58
N LYS A 131 2.03 15.21 10.09
CA LYS A 131 2.84 14.94 8.89
C LYS A 131 3.76 13.75 9.16
N ALA A 132 3.55 12.68 8.40
CA ALA A 132 4.30 11.43 8.53
C ALA A 132 5.46 11.33 7.53
N GLY A 133 5.34 11.96 6.35
CA GLY A 133 6.39 11.97 5.34
C GLY A 133 6.12 12.92 4.17
N THR A 134 7.17 13.20 3.41
CA THR A 134 7.11 13.84 2.09
C THR A 134 7.73 12.89 1.08
N PHE A 135 6.95 12.50 0.08
CA PHE A 135 7.35 11.57 -0.96
C PHE A 135 7.55 12.35 -2.25
N THR A 136 8.70 12.19 -2.88
CA THR A 136 8.98 12.77 -4.21
C THR A 136 9.08 11.62 -5.18
N ALA A 137 8.35 11.67 -6.29
CA ALA A 137 8.31 10.60 -7.28
C ALA A 137 9.04 11.00 -8.57
N ASP A 138 9.79 10.06 -9.15
CA ASP A 138 10.25 10.18 -10.53
C ASP A 138 9.05 10.06 -11.47
N ARG A 139 8.73 11.15 -12.20
CA ARG A 139 7.51 11.22 -13.02
C ARG A 139 7.47 10.18 -14.14
N LYS A 140 8.60 9.89 -14.79
CA LYS A 140 8.65 8.91 -15.89
C LYS A 140 8.44 7.49 -15.38
N ASN A 141 9.02 7.19 -14.23
CA ASN A 141 8.80 5.93 -13.55
C ASN A 141 7.35 5.81 -13.04
N ALA A 142 6.78 6.88 -12.46
CA ALA A 142 5.38 6.92 -12.04
C ALA A 142 4.43 6.65 -13.22
N GLU A 143 4.59 7.37 -14.34
CA GLU A 143 3.81 7.17 -15.58
C GLU A 143 3.84 5.71 -16.06
N LYS A 144 5.00 5.04 -15.95
CA LYS A 144 5.14 3.64 -16.36
C LYS A 144 4.46 2.70 -15.37
N VAL A 145 4.77 2.85 -14.09
CA VAL A 145 4.40 1.90 -13.02
C VAL A 145 2.93 2.03 -12.65
N LEU A 146 2.39 3.25 -12.64
CA LEU A 146 1.01 3.54 -12.25
C LEU A 146 0.04 3.55 -13.44
N SER A 147 0.48 3.10 -14.63
CA SER A 147 -0.33 3.14 -15.85
C SER A 147 -1.66 2.36 -15.75
N THR A 148 -1.72 1.34 -14.88
CA THR A 148 -2.92 0.53 -14.60
C THR A 148 -3.54 0.84 -13.23
N LEU A 149 -3.14 1.94 -12.58
CA LEU A 149 -3.67 2.28 -11.26
C LEU A 149 -5.18 2.60 -11.31
N GLY A 150 -5.69 3.09 -12.45
CA GLY A 150 -7.13 3.34 -12.65
C GLY A 150 -8.01 2.09 -12.52
N ASP A 151 -7.45 0.89 -12.72
CA ASP A 151 -8.16 -0.39 -12.53
C ASP A 151 -8.39 -0.72 -11.04
N CYS A 152 -7.81 0.08 -10.14
CA CYS A 152 -7.94 -0.04 -8.70
C CYS A 152 -9.21 0.66 -8.19
N SER A 153 -10.36 0.39 -8.81
CA SER A 153 -11.64 1.01 -8.46
C SER A 153 -12.73 -0.06 -8.29
N ASN A 154 -13.87 0.33 -7.69
CA ASN A 154 -15.05 -0.54 -7.52
C ASN A 154 -16.08 -0.39 -8.65
N ASP A 155 -15.68 0.12 -9.82
CA ASP A 155 -16.56 0.42 -10.97
C ASP A 155 -17.24 -0.83 -11.59
#